data_AF-A0A0L7QQP5-F1
#
_entry.id   AF-A0A0L7QQP5-F1
#
_cell.length_a   1.000
_cell.length_b   1.000
_cell.length_c   1.000
_cell.angle_alpha   90.00
_cell.angle_beta   90.00
_cell.angle_gamma   90.00
#
_symmetry.space_group_name_H-M   'P 1'
#
loop_
_entity.id
_entity.type
_entity.pdbx_description
1 polymer ?
#
loop_
_entity_poly.entity_id
_entity_poly.type
_entity_poly.pdbx_seq_one_letter_code
_entity_poly.pdbx_strand_id
1 'polypeptide(L)'
;MEKYSKFVDLLSIRRQDCDILWASRPMDPLSPHKLPPESKYSRNQMIKAVLNDENVKLAITSLAAVYQTGVKDVTKRAHVIINEMASKAHLATVRWIVKHSDRAIEFFIEGTRSRSLKSIIPKFGLLSIILDSLLDGSVPNIYFVPISINYERPPEELLFAYELLGVPKPKESTVGLLQSLSILQKPHAYGCVVFNIGDPIPACQFLKMEHRKAKVLSPYAKLPTTVTEKLAYSIIDSHKRNTILIPFNLIALLFNERSQTCTDDPYTLDNLISDYLWCKNLLEAFNATVHTGRSFDRDDEIANNVKQEILDTLKPHEELLMFDTLNILRLKERHRETKLKSNARVKGHTLSERTMRIAIPVINISIYLNPALSFLIKPAIATVAIGMKNIELAIAFKRYALLRTLLSTEFAMPLIEDESVIKSEWEETLNLLSNRNYISIDNNTYIQRKDTKVFSLLYNVILPFIDTVYVTCLVLFEWDESKSNYITTQAVLVETQKRIEEAFLEGREWGQHPYSLSLDLINTTIYNLLTQGILVPYEKRNMYQVDKIQLALILAQLKNLSLKRPLGLYLYMALLPILPPPLSAKL
;
A
#
# COMPACT_ATOMS: atom_id res chain seq x y z
N MET A 1 9.03 -13.63 35.56
CA MET A 1 9.22 -12.37 34.80
C MET A 1 10.30 -12.63 33.78
N GLU A 2 9.94 -13.07 32.58
CA GLU A 2 10.90 -13.24 31.48
C GLU A 2 11.54 -11.88 31.17
N LYS A 3 12.86 -11.83 31.35
CA LYS A 3 13.68 -10.64 31.18
C LYS A 3 13.92 -10.43 29.68
N TYR A 4 13.49 -9.27 29.18
CA TYR A 4 13.93 -8.64 27.92
C TYR A 4 13.61 -9.36 26.61
N SER A 5 12.32 -9.51 26.32
CA SER A 5 11.86 -9.49 24.94
C SER A 5 11.79 -8.02 24.47
N LYS A 6 12.30 -7.69 23.27
CA LYS A 6 12.07 -6.37 22.62
C LYS A 6 10.57 -6.04 22.45
N PHE A 7 9.70 -7.03 22.68
CA PHE A 7 8.26 -6.98 22.52
C PHE A 7 7.55 -7.22 23.86
N VAL A 8 6.44 -6.52 24.08
CA VAL A 8 5.59 -6.72 25.26
C VAL A 8 4.30 -7.42 24.83
N ASP A 9 4.03 -8.61 25.37
CA ASP A 9 2.76 -9.29 25.15
C ASP A 9 1.66 -8.65 26.01
N LEU A 10 0.97 -7.66 25.43
CA LEU A 10 -0.14 -6.96 26.07
C LEU A 10 -1.30 -7.86 26.45
N LEU A 11 -1.46 -9.00 25.78
CA LEU A 11 -2.57 -9.93 26.01
C LEU A 11 -2.20 -11.06 26.95
N SER A 12 -0.95 -11.18 27.41
CA SER A 12 -0.50 -12.24 28.32
C SER A 12 -1.44 -12.43 29.53
N ILE A 13 -1.87 -11.32 30.14
CA ILE A 13 -2.84 -11.30 31.25
C ILE A 13 -4.26 -11.67 30.78
N ARG A 14 -4.66 -11.23 29.58
CA ARG A 14 -6.00 -11.44 29.02
C ARG A 14 -6.23 -12.80 28.37
N ARG A 15 -5.18 -13.53 28.00
CA ARG A 15 -5.29 -14.88 27.39
C ARG A 15 -5.91 -15.91 28.35
N GLN A 16 -6.01 -15.60 29.64
CA GLN A 16 -6.65 -16.44 30.65
C GLN A 16 -8.16 -16.20 30.78
N ASP A 17 -8.70 -15.11 30.21
CA ASP A 17 -10.11 -14.73 30.29
C ASP A 17 -10.72 -14.58 28.88
N CYS A 18 -11.81 -15.30 28.61
CA CYS A 18 -12.55 -15.17 27.35
C CYS A 18 -13.68 -14.16 27.50
N ASP A 19 -13.45 -12.92 27.10
CA ASP A 19 -14.38 -11.81 27.33
C ASP A 19 -15.32 -11.59 26.12
N ILE A 20 -15.95 -12.66 25.63
CA ILE A 20 -17.02 -12.58 24.61
C ILE A 20 -18.13 -11.65 25.10
N LEU A 21 -18.38 -11.63 26.42
CA LEU A 21 -19.30 -10.70 27.06
C LEU A 21 -18.81 -9.25 27.05
N TRP A 22 -17.49 -8.98 26.90
CA TRP A 22 -16.93 -7.64 26.67
C TRP A 22 -17.04 -7.17 25.23
N ALA A 23 -16.70 -8.04 24.28
CA ALA A 23 -16.85 -7.74 22.86
C ALA A 23 -18.32 -7.63 22.42
N SER A 24 -19.22 -8.34 23.11
CA SER A 24 -20.68 -8.29 22.87
C SER A 24 -21.42 -7.27 23.72
N ARG A 25 -20.71 -6.49 24.56
CA ARG A 25 -21.35 -5.37 25.27
C ARG A 25 -21.98 -4.49 24.21
N PRO A 26 -23.25 -4.10 24.34
CA PRO A 26 -23.73 -2.95 23.61
C PRO A 26 -22.78 -1.82 23.99
N MET A 27 -22.02 -1.32 23.01
CA MET A 27 -21.39 -0.03 23.16
C MET A 27 -22.55 0.93 23.33
N ASP A 28 -22.88 1.24 24.58
CA ASP A 28 -23.74 2.37 24.92
C ASP A 28 -22.78 3.52 25.16
N PRO A 29 -22.39 4.28 24.11
CA PRO A 29 -21.73 5.53 24.34
C PRO A 29 -22.77 6.39 25.04
N LEU A 30 -22.79 6.37 26.38
CA LEU A 30 -23.33 7.48 27.16
C LEU A 30 -22.76 8.72 26.48
N SER A 31 -23.62 9.41 25.75
CA SER A 31 -23.21 10.40 24.76
C SER A 31 -23.14 11.73 25.49
N PRO A 32 -21.97 12.22 25.91
CA PRO A 32 -21.83 13.64 26.28
C PRO A 32 -22.11 14.58 25.09
N HIS A 33 -22.44 14.04 23.91
CA HIS A 33 -22.64 14.77 22.65
C HIS A 33 -24.01 14.54 21.99
N LYS A 34 -24.97 13.85 22.62
CA LYS A 34 -26.34 13.83 22.08
C LYS A 34 -26.96 15.20 22.34
N LEU A 35 -26.95 16.06 21.33
CA LEU A 35 -27.81 17.23 21.31
C LEU A 35 -29.25 16.78 21.63
N PRO A 36 -29.99 17.52 22.49
CA PRO A 36 -31.41 17.31 22.69
C PRO A 36 -32.12 17.09 21.33
N PRO A 37 -33.15 16.23 21.26
CA PRO A 37 -33.87 15.95 20.01
C PRO A 37 -34.28 17.23 19.26
N GLU A 38 -34.58 18.28 20.03
CA GLU A 38 -34.99 19.62 19.60
C GLU A 38 -33.87 20.41 18.90
N SER A 39 -32.62 20.07 19.18
CA SER A 39 -31.39 20.66 18.60
C SER A 39 -30.79 19.79 17.48
N LYS A 40 -31.49 18.74 17.04
CA LYS A 40 -31.14 17.98 15.82
C LYS A 40 -31.78 18.62 14.59
N TYR A 41 -31.03 19.48 13.92
CA TYR A 41 -31.45 20.02 12.63
C TYR A 41 -31.24 18.97 11.52
N SER A 42 -32.27 18.73 10.71
CA SER A 42 -32.13 18.00 9.46
C SER A 42 -31.20 18.76 8.51
N ARG A 43 -30.57 18.03 7.58
CA ARG A 43 -29.67 18.59 6.56
C ARG A 43 -30.29 19.77 5.82
N ASN A 44 -31.56 19.63 5.42
CA ASN A 44 -32.28 20.68 4.72
C ASN A 44 -32.58 21.89 5.61
N GLN A 45 -32.80 21.69 6.92
CA GLN A 45 -32.98 22.78 7.87
C GLN A 45 -31.68 23.58 8.06
N MET A 46 -30.52 22.91 8.16
CA MET A 46 -29.22 23.59 8.24
C MET A 46 -28.93 24.40 6.97
N ILE A 47 -29.11 23.81 5.78
CA ILE A 47 -28.88 24.51 4.51
C ILE A 47 -29.82 25.72 4.39
N LYS A 48 -31.10 25.57 4.76
CA LYS A 48 -32.05 26.70 4.77
C LYS A 48 -31.66 27.78 5.77
N ALA A 49 -31.19 27.42 6.97
CA ALA A 49 -30.74 28.38 7.97
C ALA A 49 -29.56 29.21 7.45
N VAL A 50 -28.54 28.56 6.85
CA VAL A 50 -27.39 29.26 6.26
C VAL A 50 -27.80 30.16 5.09
N LEU A 51 -28.68 29.70 4.21
CA LEU A 51 -29.19 30.53 3.10
C LEU A 51 -30.07 31.69 3.57
N ASN A 52 -30.66 31.59 4.77
CA ASN A 52 -31.49 32.62 5.35
C ASN A 52 -30.71 33.66 6.16
N ASP A 53 -29.43 33.42 6.45
CA ASP A 53 -28.53 34.36 7.11
C ASP A 53 -28.41 35.68 6.31
N GLU A 54 -28.47 36.79 7.03
CA GLU A 54 -28.42 38.15 6.48
C GLU A 54 -27.16 38.39 5.62
N ASN A 55 -25.99 37.97 6.12
CA ASN A 55 -24.72 38.17 5.42
C ASN A 55 -24.64 37.32 4.15
N VAL A 56 -25.18 36.09 4.20
CA VAL A 56 -25.24 35.21 3.03
C VAL A 56 -26.17 35.77 1.97
N LYS A 57 -27.33 36.32 2.35
CA LYS A 57 -28.25 37.00 1.42
C LYS A 57 -27.62 38.23 0.77
N LEU A 58 -26.90 39.04 1.55
CA LEU A 58 -26.17 40.22 1.04
C LEU A 58 -25.07 39.80 0.05
N ALA A 59 -24.31 38.75 0.37
CA ALA A 59 -23.30 38.20 -0.53
C ALA A 59 -23.91 37.66 -1.83
N ILE A 60 -25.01 36.90 -1.75
CA ILE A 60 -25.73 36.39 -2.93
C ILE A 60 -26.21 37.53 -3.81
N THR A 61 -26.78 38.58 -3.22
CA THR A 61 -27.30 39.75 -3.95
C THR A 61 -26.16 40.52 -4.64
N SER A 62 -25.04 40.70 -3.93
CA SER A 62 -23.85 41.36 -4.47
C SER A 62 -23.23 40.56 -5.63
N LEU A 63 -23.12 39.24 -5.50
CA LEU A 63 -22.60 38.38 -6.55
C LEU A 63 -23.55 38.31 -7.75
N ALA A 64 -24.87 38.30 -7.53
CA ALA A 64 -25.85 38.37 -8.61
C ALA A 64 -25.69 39.64 -9.46
N ALA A 65 -25.45 40.79 -8.81
CA ALA A 65 -25.15 42.06 -9.47
C ALA A 65 -23.82 42.03 -10.24
N VAL A 66 -22.75 41.50 -9.64
CA VAL A 66 -21.42 41.41 -10.27
C VAL A 66 -21.43 40.49 -11.50
N TYR A 67 -22.09 39.34 -11.42
CA TYR A 67 -22.13 38.37 -12.51
C TYR A 67 -23.27 38.62 -13.51
N GLN A 68 -24.10 39.65 -13.31
CA GLN A 68 -25.29 39.93 -14.12
C GLN A 68 -26.21 38.69 -14.25
N THR A 69 -26.42 37.97 -13.15
CA THR A 69 -27.26 36.76 -13.12
C THR A 69 -28.41 36.93 -12.14
N GLY A 70 -29.45 36.09 -12.28
CA GLY A 70 -30.57 36.11 -11.34
C GLY A 70 -30.15 35.67 -9.94
N VAL A 71 -30.68 36.34 -8.91
CA VAL A 71 -30.50 35.97 -7.49
C VAL A 71 -30.85 34.50 -7.24
N LYS A 72 -31.84 33.97 -7.95
CA LYS A 72 -32.24 32.55 -7.88
C LYS A 72 -31.13 31.59 -8.36
N ASP A 73 -30.38 31.95 -9.39
CA ASP A 73 -29.32 31.11 -9.94
C ASP A 73 -28.10 31.09 -9.03
N VAL A 74 -27.74 32.24 -8.46
CA VAL A 74 -26.68 32.34 -7.44
C VAL A 74 -27.08 31.60 -6.17
N THR A 75 -28.34 31.71 -5.74
CA THR A 75 -28.87 30.93 -4.61
C THR A 75 -28.82 29.42 -4.88
N LYS A 76 -29.11 28.98 -6.10
CA LYS A 76 -29.04 27.56 -6.49
C LYS A 76 -27.60 27.04 -6.46
N ARG A 77 -26.64 27.84 -6.94
CA ARG A 77 -25.20 27.53 -6.82
C ARG A 77 -24.73 27.50 -5.36
N ALA A 78 -25.12 28.49 -4.57
CA ALA A 78 -24.83 28.53 -3.13
C ALA A 78 -25.42 27.31 -2.41
N HIS A 79 -26.64 26.90 -2.75
CA HIS A 79 -27.26 25.68 -2.22
C HIS A 79 -26.44 24.44 -2.55
N VAL A 80 -25.95 24.28 -3.79
CA VAL A 80 -25.08 23.15 -4.16
C VAL A 80 -23.78 23.15 -3.34
N ILE A 81 -23.14 24.30 -3.18
CA ILE A 81 -21.91 24.47 -2.39
C ILE A 81 -22.17 24.15 -0.91
N ILE A 82 -23.21 24.74 -0.31
CA ILE A 82 -23.55 24.52 1.11
C ILE A 82 -23.99 23.09 1.34
N ASN A 83 -24.72 22.48 0.39
CA ASN A 83 -25.06 21.07 0.46
C ASN A 83 -23.78 20.21 0.45
N GLU A 84 -22.80 20.52 -0.41
CA GLU A 84 -21.50 19.86 -0.39
C GLU A 84 -20.76 20.06 0.94
N MET A 85 -20.79 21.27 1.50
CA MET A 85 -20.20 21.60 2.81
C MET A 85 -20.95 20.93 3.98
N ALA A 86 -22.27 20.79 3.92
CA ALA A 86 -23.08 20.14 4.95
C ALA A 86 -22.80 18.63 5.02
N SER A 87 -22.34 18.02 3.92
CA SER A 87 -21.75 16.65 3.94
C SER A 87 -20.47 16.55 4.76
N LYS A 88 -19.85 17.69 5.13
CA LYS A 88 -18.60 17.79 5.88
C LYS A 88 -18.81 18.15 7.36
N ALA A 89 -20.01 17.95 7.93
CA ALA A 89 -20.29 18.23 9.35
C ALA A 89 -19.27 17.60 10.31
N HIS A 90 -18.77 16.41 9.97
CA HIS A 90 -17.68 15.73 10.70
C HIS A 90 -16.40 16.57 10.83
N LEU A 91 -16.09 17.42 9.85
CA LEU A 91 -14.88 18.26 9.84
C LEU A 91 -14.97 19.40 10.85
N ALA A 92 -16.16 19.98 11.05
CA ALA A 92 -16.40 20.96 12.11
C ALA A 92 -16.28 20.32 13.50
N THR A 93 -16.79 19.09 13.65
CA THR A 93 -16.64 18.31 14.89
C THR A 93 -15.17 18.00 15.19
N VAL A 94 -14.39 17.55 14.20
CA VAL A 94 -12.95 17.31 14.37
C VAL A 94 -12.25 18.59 14.82
N ARG A 95 -12.50 19.72 14.14
CA ARG A 95 -11.94 21.02 14.52
C ARG A 95 -12.33 21.42 15.94
N TRP A 96 -13.56 21.15 16.36
CA TRP A 96 -14.01 21.43 17.71
C TRP A 96 -13.29 20.57 18.75
N ILE A 97 -13.14 19.27 18.50
CA ILE A 97 -12.40 18.34 19.38
C ILE A 97 -10.95 18.81 19.51
N VAL A 98 -10.27 19.10 18.39
CA VAL A 98 -8.88 19.60 18.41
C VAL A 98 -8.75 20.86 19.26
N LYS A 99 -9.73 21.76 19.25
CA LYS A 99 -9.67 23.04 19.96
C LYS A 99 -10.07 22.97 21.44
N HIS A 100 -10.98 22.06 21.81
CA HIS A 100 -11.65 22.12 23.13
C HIS A 100 -11.62 20.79 23.91
N SER A 101 -11.07 19.72 23.35
CA SER A 101 -10.99 18.41 24.00
C SER A 101 -9.55 18.02 24.27
N ASP A 102 -9.35 17.31 25.38
CA ASP A 102 -8.14 16.60 25.78
C ASP A 102 -8.02 15.20 25.18
N ARG A 103 -9.01 14.76 24.40
CA ARG A 103 -9.05 13.40 23.82
C ARG A 103 -8.18 13.29 22.58
N ALA A 104 -7.48 12.16 22.48
CA ALA A 104 -6.78 11.77 21.26
C ALA A 104 -7.77 11.47 20.13
N ILE A 105 -7.39 11.81 18.89
CA ILE A 105 -8.15 11.48 17.68
C ILE A 105 -7.39 10.40 16.93
N GLU A 106 -7.99 9.22 16.80
CA GLU A 106 -7.49 8.15 15.93
C GLU A 106 -8.03 8.34 14.51
N PHE A 107 -7.15 8.28 13.52
CA PHE A 107 -7.55 8.26 12.10
C PHE A 107 -6.51 7.54 11.25
N PHE A 108 -6.97 6.99 10.11
CA PHE A 108 -6.10 6.36 9.12
C PHE A 108 -5.77 7.39 8.04
N ILE A 109 -4.50 7.79 7.96
CA ILE A 109 -4.05 8.80 6.99
C ILE A 109 -4.29 8.38 5.54
N GLU A 110 -4.31 7.08 5.27
CA GLU A 110 -4.57 6.47 3.96
C GLU A 110 -6.06 6.51 3.56
N GLY A 111 -6.96 6.66 4.53
CA GLY A 111 -8.42 6.70 4.35
C GLY A 111 -9.09 5.34 4.08
N THR A 112 -8.33 4.30 3.75
CA THR A 112 -8.82 2.94 3.50
C THR A 112 -7.82 1.89 3.97
N ARG A 113 -8.26 0.65 4.24
CA ARG A 113 -7.36 -0.48 4.53
C ARG A 113 -6.49 -0.81 3.32
N SER A 114 -5.23 -1.17 3.52
CA SER A 114 -4.40 -1.70 2.43
C SER A 114 -4.80 -3.14 2.09
N ARG A 115 -5.06 -3.43 0.81
CA ARG A 115 -5.34 -4.79 0.31
C ARG A 115 -4.04 -5.55 0.00
N SER A 116 -2.97 -4.81 -0.28
CA SER A 116 -1.67 -5.36 -0.65
C SER A 116 -0.68 -5.38 0.50
N LEU A 117 -1.04 -4.90 1.70
CA LEU A 117 -0.13 -4.69 2.84
C LEU A 117 1.04 -3.73 2.56
N LYS A 118 0.96 -2.92 1.49
CA LYS A 118 1.85 -1.75 1.27
C LYS A 118 1.20 -0.49 1.83
N SER A 119 2.02 0.50 2.19
CA SER A 119 1.53 1.85 2.51
C SER A 119 0.88 2.49 1.29
N ILE A 120 -0.31 3.08 1.47
CA ILE A 120 -1.00 3.84 0.43
C ILE A 120 -0.67 5.33 0.55
N ILE A 121 -0.79 6.08 -0.54
CA ILE A 121 -0.65 7.54 -0.57
C ILE A 121 -1.59 8.18 0.46
N PRO A 122 -1.10 9.13 1.29
CA PRO A 122 -1.91 9.76 2.31
C PRO A 122 -2.99 10.68 1.71
N LYS A 123 -4.10 10.84 2.43
CA LYS A 123 -5.17 11.80 2.12
C LYS A 123 -5.02 13.04 2.99
N PHE A 124 -4.85 14.19 2.36
CA PHE A 124 -4.53 15.45 3.04
C PHE A 124 -5.72 16.14 3.72
N GLY A 125 -6.95 15.78 3.36
CA GLY A 125 -8.16 16.52 3.77
C GLY A 125 -8.31 16.65 5.29
N LEU A 126 -8.30 15.54 6.02
CA LEU A 126 -8.45 15.57 7.48
C LEU A 126 -7.28 16.30 8.15
N LEU A 127 -6.05 16.06 7.66
CA LEU A 127 -4.84 16.66 8.18
C LEU A 127 -4.86 18.19 8.05
N SER A 128 -5.33 18.71 6.91
CA SER A 128 -5.43 20.15 6.68
C SER A 128 -6.34 20.85 7.70
N ILE A 129 -7.43 20.20 8.13
CA ILE A 129 -8.37 20.76 9.12
C ILE A 129 -7.78 20.77 10.52
N ILE A 130 -7.03 19.73 10.87
CA ILE A 130 -6.31 19.65 12.14
C ILE A 130 -5.25 20.77 12.17
N LEU A 131 -4.46 20.90 11.10
CA LEU A 131 -3.43 21.93 10.99
C LEU A 131 -3.97 23.36 10.93
N ASP A 132 -5.14 23.59 10.32
CA ASP A 132 -5.80 24.89 10.33
C ASP A 132 -6.05 25.38 11.78
N SER A 133 -6.33 24.46 12.71
CA SER A 133 -6.53 24.81 14.13
C SER A 133 -5.24 25.31 14.80
N LEU A 134 -4.09 24.78 14.37
CA LEU A 134 -2.77 25.22 14.80
C LEU A 134 -2.34 26.52 14.10
N LEU A 135 -2.73 26.70 12.83
CA LEU A 135 -2.48 27.92 12.06
C LEU A 135 -3.25 29.11 12.64
N ASP A 136 -4.50 28.89 13.07
CA ASP A 136 -5.35 29.88 13.75
C ASP A 136 -4.84 30.26 15.15
N GLY A 137 -3.83 29.55 15.68
CA GLY A 137 -3.35 29.74 17.06
C GLY A 137 -4.36 29.31 18.13
N SER A 138 -5.38 28.51 17.77
CA SER A 138 -6.37 28.01 18.73
C SER A 138 -5.80 26.98 19.70
N VAL A 139 -4.69 26.34 19.32
CA VAL A 139 -3.91 25.44 20.16
C VAL A 139 -2.42 25.75 20.00
N PRO A 140 -1.60 25.57 21.06
CA PRO A 140 -0.18 25.89 21.00
C PRO A 140 0.60 24.95 20.09
N ASN A 141 0.29 23.65 20.12
CA ASN A 141 0.90 22.62 19.28
C ASN A 141 -0.05 21.41 19.13
N ILE A 142 0.22 20.58 18.12
CA ILE A 142 -0.45 19.30 17.88
C ILE A 142 0.62 18.24 17.65
N TYR A 143 0.53 17.09 18.32
CA TYR A 143 1.43 15.97 18.13
C TYR A 143 0.73 14.85 17.38
N PHE A 144 1.33 14.38 16.29
CA PHE A 144 0.89 13.18 15.59
C PHE A 144 1.71 12.01 16.11
N VAL A 145 1.06 10.98 16.64
CA VAL A 145 1.72 9.75 17.13
C VAL A 145 1.50 8.65 16.09
N PRO A 146 2.50 8.30 15.27
CA PRO A 146 2.35 7.28 14.24
C PRO A 146 2.27 5.90 14.89
N ILE A 147 1.30 5.07 14.49
CA ILE A 147 1.12 3.72 15.01
C ILE A 147 1.11 2.75 13.82
N SER A 148 2.11 1.88 13.76
CA SER A 148 2.17 0.81 12.77
C SER A 148 1.55 -0.46 13.34
N ILE A 149 0.66 -1.12 12.60
CA ILE A 149 0.01 -2.36 12.99
C ILE A 149 0.26 -3.39 11.90
N ASN A 150 0.90 -4.51 12.24
CA ASN A 150 1.14 -5.63 11.34
C ASN A 150 0.42 -6.87 11.85
N TYR A 151 -0.34 -7.50 10.95
CA TYR A 151 -1.07 -8.73 11.23
C TYR A 151 -0.29 -9.89 10.62
N GLU A 152 -0.02 -10.95 11.39
CA GLU A 152 0.57 -12.18 10.84
C GLU A 152 -0.36 -12.78 9.79
N ARG A 153 -1.66 -12.88 10.08
CA ARG A 153 -2.65 -13.36 9.13
C ARG A 153 -3.94 -12.53 9.15
N PRO A 154 -4.17 -11.66 8.15
CA PRO A 154 -5.47 -11.02 7.96
C PRO A 154 -6.56 -12.06 7.66
N PRO A 155 -7.73 -12.01 8.33
CA PRO A 155 -8.83 -12.94 8.06
C PRO A 155 -9.30 -12.93 6.59
N GLU A 156 -9.20 -11.78 5.93
CA GLU A 156 -9.61 -11.55 4.55
C GLU A 156 -8.49 -11.75 3.50
N GLU A 157 -7.35 -12.36 3.86
CA GLU A 157 -6.17 -12.52 2.98
C GLU A 157 -6.51 -13.01 1.55
N LEU A 158 -7.36 -14.05 1.44
CA LEU A 158 -7.73 -14.63 0.15
C LEU A 158 -8.64 -13.70 -0.65
N LEU A 159 -9.53 -12.98 0.02
CA LEU A 159 -10.41 -12.00 -0.64
C LEU A 159 -9.60 -10.85 -1.23
N PHE A 160 -8.52 -10.43 -0.56
CA PHE A 160 -7.63 -9.40 -1.11
C PHE A 160 -6.99 -9.84 -2.43
N ALA A 161 -6.53 -11.10 -2.55
CA ALA A 161 -5.99 -11.61 -3.80
C ALA A 161 -7.03 -11.57 -4.95
N TYR A 162 -8.29 -11.92 -4.68
CA TYR A 162 -9.38 -11.82 -5.66
C TYR A 162 -9.72 -10.36 -6.02
N GLU A 163 -9.78 -9.47 -5.02
CA GLU A 163 -10.04 -8.04 -5.23
C GLU A 163 -8.96 -7.40 -6.10
N LEU A 164 -7.68 -7.74 -5.87
CA LEU A 164 -6.55 -7.25 -6.69
C LEU A 164 -6.66 -7.69 -8.16
N LEU A 165 -7.27 -8.85 -8.44
CA LEU A 165 -7.54 -9.31 -9.81
C LEU A 165 -8.83 -8.74 -10.41
N GLY A 166 -9.59 -7.94 -9.65
CA GLY A 166 -10.80 -7.26 -10.11
C GLY A 166 -12.11 -7.99 -9.83
N VAL A 167 -12.06 -9.12 -9.13
CA VAL A 167 -13.26 -9.84 -8.70
C VAL A 167 -13.95 -9.01 -7.60
N PRO A 168 -15.23 -8.64 -7.78
CA PRO A 168 -15.92 -7.81 -6.81
C PRO A 168 -16.10 -8.57 -5.48
N LYS A 169 -15.96 -7.84 -4.37
CA LYS A 169 -16.20 -8.39 -3.04
C LYS A 169 -17.59 -9.04 -2.98
N PRO A 170 -17.71 -10.29 -2.48
CA PRO A 170 -19.02 -10.89 -2.28
C PRO A 170 -19.85 -10.03 -1.32
N LYS A 171 -21.16 -9.94 -1.57
CA LYS A 171 -22.07 -9.27 -0.62
C LYS A 171 -21.96 -9.99 0.73
N GLU A 172 -21.54 -9.27 1.77
CA GLU A 172 -21.49 -9.81 3.12
C GLU A 172 -22.90 -10.28 3.50
N SER A 173 -23.02 -11.57 3.81
CA SER A 173 -24.26 -12.15 4.31
C SER A 173 -24.10 -12.47 5.79
N THR A 174 -25.18 -12.35 6.56
CA THR A 174 -25.23 -12.74 7.97
C THR A 174 -24.82 -14.21 8.18
N VAL A 175 -25.09 -15.07 7.19
CA VAL A 175 -24.63 -16.47 7.16
C VAL A 175 -23.10 -16.57 6.99
N GLY A 176 -22.50 -15.72 6.15
CA GLY A 176 -21.04 -15.64 6.01
C GLY A 176 -20.34 -15.15 7.28
N LEU A 177 -20.97 -14.23 8.03
CA LEU A 177 -20.50 -13.83 9.35
C LEU A 177 -20.54 -15.00 10.35
N LEU A 178 -21.62 -15.77 10.40
CA LEU A 178 -21.73 -16.94 11.29
C LEU A 178 -20.74 -18.07 10.92
N GLN A 179 -20.49 -18.32 9.63
CA GLN A 179 -19.45 -19.25 9.19
C GLN A 179 -18.04 -18.74 9.49
N SER A 180 -17.82 -17.42 9.48
CA SER A 180 -16.53 -16.86 9.90
C SER A 180 -16.24 -17.11 11.38
N LEU A 181 -17.28 -17.23 12.24
CA LEU A 181 -17.12 -17.58 13.65
C LEU A 181 -16.61 -19.01 13.88
N SER A 182 -16.93 -19.98 13.01
CA SER A 182 -16.35 -21.34 13.12
C SER A 182 -14.89 -21.39 12.67
N ILE A 183 -14.49 -20.48 11.76
CA ILE A 183 -13.09 -20.22 11.44
C ILE A 183 -12.39 -19.57 12.64
N LEU A 184 -13.10 -18.71 13.42
CA LEU A 184 -12.60 -18.14 14.69
C LEU A 184 -12.29 -19.17 15.77
N GLN A 185 -12.86 -20.37 15.68
CA GLN A 185 -12.63 -21.45 16.65
C GLN A 185 -11.46 -22.37 16.26
N LYS A 186 -10.87 -22.23 15.06
CA LYS A 186 -9.72 -23.06 14.66
C LYS A 186 -8.47 -22.67 15.47
N PRO A 187 -7.75 -23.63 16.07
CA PRO A 187 -6.46 -23.37 16.70
C PRO A 187 -5.51 -22.68 15.73
N HIS A 188 -4.78 -21.65 16.19
CA HIS A 188 -3.81 -20.88 15.38
C HIS A 188 -4.39 -20.09 14.19
N ALA A 189 -5.70 -19.85 14.13
CA ALA A 189 -6.33 -19.20 12.97
C ALA A 189 -5.89 -17.75 12.72
N TYR A 190 -5.36 -17.04 13.73
CA TYR A 190 -5.14 -15.57 13.68
C TYR A 190 -3.67 -15.13 13.73
N GLY A 191 -2.73 -16.06 13.92
CA GLY A 191 -1.33 -15.71 14.18
C GLY A 191 -1.18 -14.69 15.31
N CYS A 192 -0.16 -13.83 15.21
CA CYS A 192 0.05 -12.70 16.11
C CYS A 192 -0.29 -11.35 15.45
N VAL A 193 -0.57 -10.34 16.28
CA VAL A 193 -0.69 -8.95 15.86
C VAL A 193 0.39 -8.16 16.59
N VAL A 194 1.24 -7.50 15.82
CA VAL A 194 2.32 -6.67 16.35
C VAL A 194 1.98 -5.22 16.04
N PHE A 195 1.95 -4.37 17.05
CA PHE A 195 1.85 -2.92 16.85
C PHE A 195 3.09 -2.24 17.41
N ASN A 196 3.49 -1.15 16.77
CA ASN A 196 4.63 -0.34 17.17
C ASN A 196 4.23 1.13 17.20
N ILE A 197 4.64 1.83 18.26
CA ILE A 197 4.33 3.24 18.48
C ILE A 197 5.58 4.04 18.12
N GLY A 198 5.49 4.87 17.08
CA GLY A 198 6.59 5.72 16.64
C GLY A 198 6.71 7.01 17.45
N ASP A 199 7.82 7.71 17.26
CA ASP A 199 8.07 8.99 17.92
C ASP A 199 6.99 10.04 17.56
N PRO A 200 6.49 10.82 18.54
CA PRO A 200 5.56 11.90 18.28
C PRO A 200 6.14 12.96 17.33
N ILE A 201 5.38 13.32 16.31
CA ILE A 201 5.74 14.33 15.30
C ILE A 201 5.05 15.65 15.66
N PRO A 202 5.77 16.68 16.13
CA PRO A 202 5.18 17.98 16.41
C PRO A 202 4.80 18.69 15.11
N ALA A 203 3.54 19.08 14.96
CA ALA A 203 3.02 19.77 13.78
C ALA A 203 3.64 21.16 13.58
N CYS A 204 4.04 21.83 14.67
CA CYS A 204 4.62 23.16 14.62
C CYS A 204 5.92 23.24 13.80
N GLN A 205 6.68 22.14 13.65
CA GLN A 205 7.93 22.14 12.87
C GLN A 205 7.70 22.33 11.37
N PHE A 206 6.49 22.07 10.88
CA PHE A 206 6.13 22.23 9.47
C PHE A 206 5.54 23.62 9.18
N LEU A 207 5.18 24.38 10.21
CA LEU A 207 4.61 25.72 10.09
C LEU A 207 5.67 26.80 10.27
N LYS A 208 5.89 27.60 9.23
CA LYS A 208 6.72 28.80 9.29
C LYS A 208 5.94 30.01 9.80
N MET A 209 6.66 30.98 10.37
CA MET A 209 6.05 32.24 10.84
C MET A 209 5.34 33.03 9.74
N GLU A 210 5.81 32.93 8.49
CA GLU A 210 5.17 33.54 7.33
C GLU A 210 3.73 33.04 7.11
N HIS A 211 3.46 31.75 7.35
CA HIS A 211 2.12 31.18 7.21
C HIS A 211 1.16 31.76 8.25
N ARG A 212 1.63 31.90 9.50
CA ARG A 212 0.86 32.53 10.57
C ARG A 212 0.60 34.01 10.29
N LYS A 213 1.62 34.76 9.85
CA LYS A 213 1.46 36.17 9.44
C LYS A 213 0.41 36.32 8.35
N ALA A 214 0.45 35.48 7.31
CA ALA A 214 -0.54 35.50 6.25
C ALA A 214 -1.97 35.25 6.75
N LYS A 215 -2.14 34.34 7.71
CA LYS A 215 -3.45 34.06 8.34
C LYS A 215 -3.98 35.21 9.19
N VAL A 216 -3.12 35.89 9.93
CA VAL A 216 -3.49 37.07 10.72
C VAL A 216 -3.88 38.24 9.82
N LEU A 217 -3.14 38.45 8.72
CA LEU A 217 -3.42 39.51 7.75
C LEU A 217 -4.66 39.22 6.91
N SER A 218 -4.97 37.95 6.66
CA SER A 218 -6.15 37.52 5.91
C SER A 218 -6.78 36.29 6.54
N PRO A 219 -7.96 36.41 7.19
CA PRO A 219 -8.67 35.29 7.82
C PRO A 219 -8.97 34.13 6.87
N TYR A 220 -9.06 34.42 5.57
CA TYR A 220 -9.33 33.43 4.51
C TYR A 220 -8.08 32.77 3.94
N ALA A 221 -6.88 33.18 4.38
CA ALA A 221 -5.64 32.51 3.96
C ALA A 221 -5.72 31.03 4.32
N LYS A 222 -5.48 30.18 3.32
CA LYS A 222 -5.46 28.73 3.48
C LYS A 222 -4.05 28.27 3.82
N LEU A 223 -3.96 27.18 4.55
CA LEU A 223 -2.72 26.47 4.74
C LEU A 223 -2.15 26.04 3.37
N PRO A 224 -0.85 26.30 3.08
CA PRO A 224 -0.22 25.78 1.87
C PRO A 224 -0.30 24.25 1.79
N THR A 225 -0.65 23.71 0.63
CA THR A 225 -0.77 22.25 0.42
C THR A 225 0.53 21.53 0.73
N THR A 226 1.66 22.15 0.37
CA THR A 226 3.01 21.65 0.63
C THR A 226 3.29 21.36 2.11
N VAL A 227 2.71 22.14 3.03
CA VAL A 227 2.88 21.92 4.48
C VAL A 227 2.15 20.64 4.90
N THR A 228 0.92 20.48 4.41
CA THR A 228 0.09 19.31 4.69
C THR A 228 0.70 18.04 4.08
N GLU A 229 1.20 18.15 2.85
CA GLU A 229 1.88 17.07 2.13
C GLU A 229 3.15 16.62 2.87
N LYS A 230 4.04 17.56 3.25
CA LYS A 230 5.27 17.23 3.98
C LYS A 230 5.00 16.51 5.30
N LEU A 231 4.02 16.99 6.09
CA LEU A 231 3.64 16.31 7.33
C LEU A 231 3.04 14.92 7.05
N ALA A 232 2.17 14.82 6.05
CA ALA A 232 1.54 13.56 5.71
C ALA A 232 2.55 12.48 5.29
N TYR A 233 3.51 12.83 4.43
CA TYR A 233 4.59 11.92 4.06
C TYR A 233 5.54 11.63 5.23
N SER A 234 5.79 12.59 6.12
CA SER A 234 6.54 12.33 7.35
C SER A 234 5.86 11.30 8.27
N ILE A 235 4.53 11.29 8.34
CA ILE A 235 3.76 10.27 9.07
C ILE A 235 3.89 8.91 8.38
N ILE A 236 3.74 8.84 7.05
CA ILE A 236 3.91 7.62 6.26
C ILE A 236 5.33 7.04 6.40
N ASP A 237 6.35 7.89 6.33
CA ASP A 237 7.75 7.47 6.49
C ASP A 237 8.00 6.97 7.92
N SER A 238 7.33 7.55 8.92
CA SER A 238 7.36 7.00 10.28
C SER A 238 6.67 5.63 10.37
N HIS A 239 5.53 5.42 9.72
CA HIS A 239 4.89 4.10 9.65
C HIS A 239 5.81 3.05 9.01
N LYS A 240 6.45 3.40 7.89
CA LYS A 240 7.39 2.50 7.18
C LYS A 240 8.58 2.14 8.05
N ARG A 241 9.25 3.12 8.66
CA ARG A 241 10.39 2.89 9.57
C ARG A 241 10.02 2.02 10.78
N ASN A 242 8.81 2.18 11.28
CA ASN A 242 8.30 1.44 12.44
C ASN A 242 7.57 0.14 12.07
N THR A 243 7.61 -0.27 10.80
CA THR A 243 7.02 -1.55 10.36
C THR A 243 7.86 -2.70 10.91
N ILE A 244 7.20 -3.66 11.56
CA ILE A 244 7.85 -4.84 12.13
C ILE A 244 7.55 -6.04 11.25
N LEU A 245 8.61 -6.67 10.75
CA LEU A 245 8.51 -7.86 9.92
C LEU A 245 8.34 -9.10 10.80
N ILE A 246 7.42 -9.96 10.43
CA ILE A 246 7.15 -11.25 11.08
C ILE A 246 7.92 -12.33 10.29
N PRO A 247 8.35 -13.44 10.91
CA PRO A 247 9.06 -14.52 10.24
C PRO A 247 8.42 -14.98 8.91
N PHE A 248 7.09 -15.04 8.83
CA PHE A 248 6.40 -15.38 7.58
C PHE A 248 6.67 -14.38 6.43
N ASN A 249 6.91 -13.09 6.69
CA ASN A 249 7.27 -12.11 5.66
C ASN A 249 8.63 -12.47 5.01
N LEU A 250 9.59 -12.97 5.79
CA LEU A 250 10.89 -13.42 5.31
C LEU A 250 10.77 -14.70 4.49
N ILE A 251 9.97 -15.66 4.94
CA ILE A 251 9.70 -16.90 4.21
C ILE A 251 9.01 -16.58 2.88
N ALA A 252 8.03 -15.68 2.86
CA ALA A 252 7.35 -15.24 1.63
C ALA A 252 8.33 -14.60 0.64
N LEU A 253 9.24 -13.73 1.12
CA LEU A 253 10.28 -13.10 0.30
C LEU A 253 11.25 -14.13 -0.30
N LEU A 254 11.74 -15.07 0.52
CA LEU A 254 12.66 -16.13 0.08
C LEU A 254 11.97 -17.08 -0.90
N PHE A 255 10.78 -17.55 -0.57
CA PHE A 255 10.00 -18.43 -1.44
C PHE A 255 9.74 -17.77 -2.80
N ASN A 256 9.39 -16.49 -2.80
CA ASN A 256 9.22 -15.71 -4.03
C ASN A 256 10.50 -15.65 -4.87
N GLU A 257 11.65 -15.38 -4.25
CA GLU A 257 12.94 -15.36 -4.94
C GLU A 257 13.24 -16.73 -5.56
N ARG A 258 13.27 -17.78 -4.73
CA ARG A 258 13.70 -19.12 -5.11
C ARG A 258 12.82 -19.72 -6.20
N SER A 259 11.52 -19.43 -6.14
CA SER A 259 10.55 -19.85 -7.16
C SER A 259 10.87 -19.30 -8.55
N GLN A 260 11.52 -18.14 -8.62
CA GLN A 260 11.89 -17.48 -9.87
C GLN A 260 13.30 -17.85 -10.34
N THR A 261 14.23 -18.10 -9.41
CA THR A 261 15.65 -18.33 -9.75
C THR A 261 16.05 -19.80 -9.84
N CYS A 262 15.44 -20.67 -9.04
CA CYS A 262 15.83 -22.06 -8.85
C CYS A 262 14.61 -22.99 -8.94
N THR A 263 14.00 -23.11 -10.13
CA THR A 263 12.81 -23.96 -10.33
C THR A 263 13.04 -25.43 -10.00
N ASP A 264 14.26 -25.92 -10.23
CA ASP A 264 14.61 -27.33 -10.07
C ASP A 264 15.16 -27.66 -8.66
N ASP A 265 15.34 -26.64 -7.82
CA ASP A 265 15.90 -26.77 -6.46
C ASP A 265 15.01 -26.04 -5.44
N PRO A 266 13.79 -26.57 -5.18
CA PRO A 266 12.83 -25.96 -4.26
C PRO A 266 13.31 -26.07 -2.81
N TYR A 267 12.73 -25.25 -1.93
CA TYR A 267 13.16 -25.22 -0.53
C TYR A 267 12.87 -26.52 0.21
N THR A 268 13.92 -27.16 0.71
CA THR A 268 13.85 -28.07 1.85
C THR A 268 13.91 -27.27 3.16
N LEU A 269 13.58 -27.91 4.29
CA LEU A 269 13.66 -27.25 5.59
C LEU A 269 15.09 -26.78 5.91
N ASP A 270 16.11 -27.58 5.59
CA ASP A 270 17.50 -27.26 5.93
C ASP A 270 18.04 -26.08 5.11
N ASN A 271 17.74 -26.04 3.80
CA ASN A 271 18.12 -24.90 2.96
C ASN A 271 17.35 -23.63 3.36
N LEU A 272 16.08 -23.78 3.74
CA LEU A 272 15.28 -22.65 4.21
C LEU A 272 15.85 -22.06 5.50
N ILE A 273 16.31 -22.87 6.45
CA ILE A 273 16.93 -22.37 7.70
C ILE A 273 18.16 -21.50 7.39
N SER A 274 19.04 -21.97 6.51
CA SER A 274 20.25 -21.23 6.12
C SER A 274 19.91 -19.91 5.43
N ASP A 275 19.00 -19.94 4.45
CA ASP A 275 18.59 -18.74 3.72
C ASP A 275 17.76 -17.78 4.57
N TYR A 276 16.97 -18.29 5.53
CA TYR A 276 16.21 -17.49 6.49
C TYR A 276 17.14 -16.66 7.38
N LEU A 277 18.19 -17.27 7.94
CA LEU A 277 19.20 -16.57 8.72
C LEU A 277 19.91 -15.48 7.89
N TRP A 278 20.30 -15.81 6.66
CA TRP A 278 20.88 -14.84 5.73
C TRP A 278 19.91 -13.67 5.45
N CYS A 279 18.64 -13.96 5.17
CA CYS A 279 17.62 -12.97 4.86
C CYS A 279 17.32 -12.06 6.06
N LYS A 280 17.27 -12.63 7.27
CA LYS A 280 17.12 -11.88 8.51
C LYS A 280 18.27 -10.88 8.69
N ASN A 281 19.52 -11.33 8.55
CA ASN A 281 20.69 -10.46 8.63
C ASN A 281 20.68 -9.37 7.55
N LEU A 282 20.24 -9.71 6.33
CA LEU A 282 20.09 -8.74 5.24
C LEU A 282 19.06 -7.65 5.56
N LEU A 283 17.88 -8.03 6.07
CA LEU A 283 16.82 -7.09 6.41
C LEU A 283 17.21 -6.21 7.61
N GLU A 284 17.86 -6.77 8.63
CA GLU A 284 18.43 -6.02 9.74
C GLU A 284 19.51 -5.03 9.26
N ALA A 285 20.30 -5.42 8.25
CA ALA A 285 21.27 -4.52 7.62
C ALA A 285 20.62 -3.34 6.86
N PHE A 286 19.37 -3.51 6.40
CA PHE A 286 18.50 -2.45 5.85
C PHE A 286 17.62 -1.76 6.92
N ASN A 287 17.99 -1.86 8.20
CA ASN A 287 17.29 -1.27 9.36
C ASN A 287 15.87 -1.79 9.61
N ALA A 288 15.53 -2.97 9.09
CA ALA A 288 14.26 -3.62 9.42
C ALA A 288 14.33 -4.25 10.82
N THR A 289 13.23 -4.17 11.56
CA THR A 289 13.06 -4.93 12.81
C THR A 289 12.26 -6.18 12.54
N VAL A 290 12.84 -7.35 12.83
CA VAL A 290 12.16 -8.65 12.71
C VAL A 290 11.68 -9.09 14.08
N HIS A 291 10.41 -9.47 14.19
CA HIS A 291 9.83 -10.06 15.37
C HIS A 291 10.40 -11.46 15.58
N THR A 292 11.03 -11.69 16.73
CA THR A 292 11.58 -12.98 17.13
C THR A 292 10.78 -13.50 18.32
N GLY A 293 10.23 -14.71 18.20
CA GLY A 293 9.36 -15.27 19.23
C GLY A 293 10.07 -15.66 20.53
N ARG A 294 11.42 -15.71 20.55
CA ARG A 294 12.25 -16.12 21.71
C ARG A 294 13.57 -15.34 21.75
N SER A 295 14.10 -15.04 22.95
CA SER A 295 15.46 -14.49 23.12
C SER A 295 16.51 -15.61 22.99
N PHE A 296 17.63 -15.31 22.33
CA PHE A 296 18.69 -16.28 22.05
C PHE A 296 19.75 -16.21 23.14
N ASP A 297 19.91 -17.28 23.95
CA ASP A 297 20.93 -17.31 25.02
C ASP A 297 22.15 -18.21 24.69
N ARG A 298 22.11 -19.09 23.66
CA ARG A 298 23.25 -19.96 23.26
C ARG A 298 23.27 -20.33 21.77
N ASP A 299 24.47 -20.45 21.19
CA ASP A 299 24.69 -20.72 19.76
C ASP A 299 24.17 -22.09 19.27
N ASP A 300 24.31 -23.15 20.07
CA ASP A 300 23.81 -24.50 19.72
C ASP A 300 22.27 -24.60 19.72
N GLU A 301 21.59 -23.64 20.37
CA GLU A 301 20.13 -23.54 20.35
C GLU A 301 19.62 -22.71 19.16
N ILE A 302 20.46 -21.93 18.47
CA ILE A 302 20.02 -21.01 17.40
C ILE A 302 19.38 -21.78 16.25
N ALA A 303 20.02 -22.83 15.74
CA ALA A 303 19.49 -23.58 14.60
C ALA A 303 18.15 -24.27 14.92
N ASN A 304 18.05 -24.89 16.11
CA ASN A 304 16.81 -25.52 16.56
C ASN A 304 15.71 -24.49 16.84
N ASN A 305 16.06 -23.32 17.39
CA ASN A 305 15.12 -22.24 17.64
C ASN A 305 14.61 -21.61 16.33
N VAL A 306 15.50 -21.39 15.35
CA VAL A 306 15.12 -20.89 14.02
C VAL A 306 14.23 -21.89 13.29
N LYS A 307 14.57 -23.18 13.35
CA LYS A 307 13.72 -24.25 12.84
C LYS A 307 12.33 -24.18 13.47
N GLN A 308 12.26 -24.03 14.78
CA GLN A 308 10.98 -23.95 15.48
C GLN A 308 10.21 -22.67 15.14
N GLU A 309 10.89 -21.52 15.01
CA GLU A 309 10.30 -20.24 14.58
C GLU A 309 9.68 -20.35 13.18
N ILE A 310 10.39 -20.96 12.22
CA ILE A 310 9.89 -21.24 10.86
C ILE A 310 8.66 -22.15 10.93
N LEU A 311 8.71 -23.24 11.68
CA LEU A 311 7.59 -24.17 11.77
C LEU A 311 6.37 -23.54 12.48
N ASP A 312 6.59 -22.73 13.51
CA ASP A 312 5.52 -22.08 14.25
C ASP A 312 4.83 -20.99 13.42
N THR A 313 5.58 -20.20 12.64
CA THR A 313 4.99 -19.17 11.75
C THR A 313 4.33 -19.78 10.52
N LEU A 314 4.65 -21.02 10.12
CA LEU A 314 3.95 -21.69 9.01
C LEU A 314 2.55 -22.20 9.42
N LYS A 315 2.31 -22.48 10.70
CA LYS A 315 1.03 -23.06 11.18
C LYS A 315 -0.19 -22.19 10.84
N PRO A 316 -0.22 -20.86 11.09
CA PRO A 316 -1.37 -20.03 10.70
C PRO A 316 -1.59 -19.99 9.19
N HIS A 317 -0.53 -20.26 8.40
CA HIS A 317 -0.50 -20.14 6.95
C HIS A 317 -0.51 -21.50 6.23
N GLU A 318 -0.89 -22.60 6.90
CA GLU A 318 -0.89 -23.95 6.34
C GLU A 318 -1.76 -24.10 5.07
N GLU A 319 -2.76 -23.24 4.92
CA GLU A 319 -3.66 -23.17 3.75
C GLU A 319 -3.03 -22.43 2.55
N LEU A 320 -1.89 -21.78 2.75
CA LEU A 320 -1.12 -21.08 1.73
C LEU A 320 0.15 -21.82 1.37
N LEU A 321 0.99 -22.11 2.38
CA LEU A 321 2.35 -22.59 2.18
C LEU A 321 2.66 -23.67 3.22
N MET A 322 3.08 -24.85 2.78
CA MET A 322 3.41 -25.96 3.69
C MET A 322 4.48 -26.88 3.10
N PHE A 323 5.15 -27.65 3.97
CA PHE A 323 6.00 -28.75 3.54
C PHE A 323 5.13 -29.94 3.11
N ASP A 324 5.44 -30.51 1.94
CA ASP A 324 4.81 -31.74 1.46
C ASP A 324 5.40 -32.99 2.14
N THR A 325 4.95 -34.18 1.72
CA THR A 325 5.44 -35.46 2.24
C THR A 325 6.92 -35.73 1.96
N LEU A 326 7.52 -34.99 1.02
CA LEU A 326 8.94 -35.06 0.67
C LEU A 326 9.76 -33.98 1.41
N ASN A 327 9.16 -33.27 2.37
CA ASN A 327 9.75 -32.12 3.07
C ASN A 327 10.15 -30.97 2.12
N ILE A 328 9.43 -30.80 1.01
CA ILE A 328 9.59 -29.68 0.09
C ILE A 328 8.51 -28.64 0.37
N LEU A 329 8.92 -27.38 0.54
CA LEU A 329 8.01 -26.26 0.76
C LEU A 329 7.24 -25.97 -0.54
N ARG A 330 5.92 -26.10 -0.51
CA ARG A 330 5.04 -25.91 -1.66
C ARG A 330 3.87 -24.98 -1.35
N LEU A 331 3.49 -24.25 -2.39
CA LEU A 331 2.32 -23.38 -2.40
C LEU A 331 1.07 -24.23 -2.67
N LYS A 332 0.01 -24.03 -1.88
CA LYS A 332 -1.29 -24.66 -2.12
C LYS A 332 -2.10 -23.91 -3.15
N GLU A 333 -2.81 -24.65 -3.98
CA GLU A 333 -3.88 -24.10 -4.79
C GLU A 333 -4.99 -23.58 -3.85
N ARG A 334 -5.42 -22.33 -4.08
CA ARG A 334 -6.45 -21.67 -3.26
C ARG A 334 -7.64 -21.19 -4.08
N HIS A 335 -7.52 -21.23 -5.41
CA HIS A 335 -8.62 -20.93 -6.29
C HIS A 335 -9.56 -22.13 -6.32
N ARG A 336 -10.79 -21.94 -5.86
CA ARG A 336 -11.86 -22.94 -6.06
C ARG A 336 -12.62 -22.49 -7.28
N GLU A 337 -12.93 -23.43 -8.18
CA GLU A 337 -13.91 -23.24 -9.26
C GLU A 337 -15.22 -22.78 -8.64
N THR A 338 -15.32 -21.47 -8.45
CA THR A 338 -16.54 -20.86 -8.01
C THR A 338 -17.28 -20.66 -9.31
N LYS A 339 -18.55 -21.07 -9.37
CA LYS A 339 -19.46 -20.52 -10.35
C LYS A 339 -19.49 -19.00 -10.11
N LEU A 340 -18.51 -18.27 -10.66
CA LEU A 340 -18.61 -16.86 -10.99
C LEU A 340 -19.84 -16.83 -11.87
N LYS A 341 -21.01 -16.65 -11.24
CA LYS A 341 -22.27 -16.51 -11.95
C LYS A 341 -21.96 -15.47 -13.00
N SER A 342 -22.18 -15.82 -14.27
CA SER A 342 -21.87 -15.05 -15.48
C SER A 342 -22.33 -13.58 -15.49
N ASN A 343 -22.95 -13.11 -14.41
CA ASN A 343 -23.49 -11.78 -14.20
C ASN A 343 -22.71 -10.92 -13.17
N ALA A 344 -21.61 -11.41 -12.56
CA ALA A 344 -20.75 -10.56 -11.74
C ALA A 344 -19.83 -9.72 -12.64
N ARG A 345 -20.11 -8.42 -12.78
CA ARG A 345 -19.25 -7.51 -13.56
C ARG A 345 -17.89 -7.38 -12.86
N VAL A 346 -16.87 -8.04 -13.41
CA VAL A 346 -15.47 -7.89 -13.02
C VAL A 346 -15.02 -6.47 -13.36
N LYS A 347 -14.19 -5.85 -12.51
CA LYS A 347 -13.67 -4.50 -12.74
C LYS A 347 -12.57 -4.44 -13.81
N GLY A 348 -12.02 -5.56 -14.23
CA GLY A 348 -10.93 -5.64 -15.20
C GLY A 348 -11.28 -6.59 -16.35
N HIS A 349 -10.24 -7.20 -16.92
CA HIS A 349 -10.35 -8.29 -17.87
C HIS A 349 -10.87 -9.57 -17.20
N THR A 350 -11.66 -10.36 -17.92
CA THR A 350 -12.09 -11.67 -17.45
C THR A 350 -10.96 -12.67 -17.66
N LEU A 351 -10.15 -12.86 -16.62
CA LEU A 351 -9.01 -13.78 -16.62
C LEU A 351 -9.45 -15.24 -16.84
N SER A 352 -8.62 -16.01 -17.53
CA SER A 352 -8.83 -17.44 -17.72
C SER A 352 -8.68 -18.23 -16.40
N GLU A 353 -9.39 -19.35 -16.30
CA GLU A 353 -9.31 -20.26 -15.13
C GLU A 353 -7.87 -20.73 -14.86
N ARG A 354 -7.09 -20.99 -15.93
CA ARG A 354 -5.67 -21.35 -15.82
C ARG A 354 -4.87 -20.22 -15.15
N THR A 355 -5.10 -18.98 -15.54
CA THR A 355 -4.45 -17.81 -14.92
C THR A 355 -4.90 -17.65 -13.48
N MET A 356 -6.20 -17.70 -13.19
CA MET A 356 -6.74 -17.55 -11.83
C MET A 356 -6.17 -18.60 -10.86
N ARG A 357 -6.06 -19.85 -11.30
CA ARG A 357 -5.51 -20.96 -10.50
C ARG A 357 -4.11 -20.68 -9.97
N ILE A 358 -3.26 -20.05 -10.79
CA ILE A 358 -1.86 -19.74 -10.46
C ILE A 358 -1.74 -18.36 -9.80
N ALA A 359 -2.44 -17.36 -10.33
CA ALA A 359 -2.32 -15.98 -9.89
C ALA A 359 -2.82 -15.78 -8.46
N ILE A 360 -3.91 -16.42 -8.04
CA ILE A 360 -4.46 -16.26 -6.70
C ILE A 360 -3.45 -16.62 -5.59
N PRO A 361 -2.88 -17.84 -5.54
CA PRO A 361 -1.93 -18.17 -4.48
C PRO A 361 -0.61 -17.38 -4.60
N VAL A 362 -0.14 -17.06 -5.81
CA VAL A 362 1.08 -16.27 -6.02
C VAL A 362 0.91 -14.81 -5.60
N ILE A 363 -0.24 -14.19 -5.89
CA ILE A 363 -0.56 -12.86 -5.39
C ILE A 363 -0.70 -12.89 -3.88
N ASN A 364 -1.29 -13.95 -3.31
CA ASN A 364 -1.45 -14.05 -1.88
C ASN A 364 -0.11 -14.15 -1.14
N ILE A 365 0.86 -14.94 -1.63
CA ILE A 365 2.22 -14.90 -1.07
C ILE A 365 2.91 -13.55 -1.32
N SER A 366 2.61 -12.89 -2.45
CA SER A 366 3.11 -11.53 -2.74
C SER A 366 2.53 -10.45 -1.81
N ILE A 367 1.36 -10.65 -1.24
CA ILE A 367 0.82 -9.74 -0.21
C ILE A 367 1.69 -9.83 1.05
N TYR A 368 2.17 -11.02 1.41
CA TYR A 368 3.03 -11.22 2.59
C TYR A 368 4.47 -10.76 2.43
N LEU A 369 5.00 -10.63 1.20
CA LEU A 369 6.34 -10.04 1.00
C LEU A 369 6.32 -8.51 1.03
N ASN A 370 5.17 -7.89 0.74
CA ASN A 370 5.06 -6.43 0.57
C ASN A 370 5.49 -5.59 1.79
N PRO A 371 5.27 -5.99 3.06
CA PRO A 371 5.79 -5.25 4.21
C PRO A 371 7.31 -5.08 4.19
N ALA A 372 8.06 -6.04 3.63
CA ALA A 372 9.52 -5.93 3.50
C ALA A 372 9.94 -4.85 2.50
N LEU A 373 9.06 -4.47 1.56
CA LEU A 373 9.34 -3.42 0.57
C LEU A 373 9.52 -2.04 1.20
N SER A 374 8.98 -1.80 2.41
CA SER A 374 9.25 -0.57 3.17
C SER A 374 10.75 -0.32 3.38
N PHE A 375 11.56 -1.38 3.41
CA PHE A 375 13.01 -1.33 3.60
C PHE A 375 13.77 -1.60 2.30
N LEU A 376 13.25 -2.50 1.45
CA LEU A 376 13.94 -2.97 0.25
C LEU A 376 13.74 -2.08 -0.98
N ILE A 377 12.70 -1.24 -1.03
CA ILE A 377 12.32 -0.58 -2.28
C ILE A 377 13.39 0.39 -2.81
N LYS A 378 13.98 1.24 -1.96
CA LYS A 378 15.02 2.18 -2.41
C LYS A 378 16.29 1.44 -2.87
N PRO A 379 16.82 0.45 -2.10
CA PRO A 379 17.89 -0.43 -2.58
C PRO A 379 17.54 -1.17 -3.88
N ALA A 380 16.29 -1.64 -4.04
CA ALA A 380 15.85 -2.35 -5.24
C ALA A 380 15.83 -1.45 -6.48
N ILE A 381 15.30 -0.22 -6.37
CA ILE A 381 15.35 0.77 -7.44
C ILE A 381 16.81 1.07 -7.81
N ALA A 382 17.69 1.25 -6.82
CA ALA A 382 19.11 1.50 -7.07
C ALA A 382 19.80 0.33 -7.77
N THR A 383 19.52 -0.91 -7.35
CA THR A 383 20.06 -2.13 -7.94
C THR A 383 19.66 -2.25 -9.42
N VAL A 384 18.40 -2.00 -9.76
CA VAL A 384 17.94 -2.01 -11.16
C VAL A 384 18.57 -0.86 -11.96
N ALA A 385 18.70 0.32 -11.37
CA ALA A 385 19.31 1.47 -12.02
C ALA A 385 20.79 1.24 -12.36
N ILE A 386 21.54 0.58 -11.47
CA ILE A 386 22.93 0.16 -11.70
C ILE A 386 22.98 -0.91 -12.80
N GLY A 387 22.06 -1.88 -12.77
CA GLY A 387 22.01 -2.98 -13.73
C GLY A 387 23.10 -4.03 -13.51
N MET A 388 23.37 -4.83 -14.55
CA MET A 388 24.22 -6.02 -14.45
C MET A 388 25.67 -5.82 -14.90
N LYS A 389 25.99 -4.66 -15.49
CA LYS A 389 27.33 -4.31 -16.00
C LYS A 389 27.85 -3.09 -15.27
N ASN A 390 29.17 -2.88 -15.31
CA ASN A 390 29.75 -1.63 -14.84
C ASN A 390 29.10 -0.45 -15.58
N ILE A 391 28.63 0.52 -14.82
CA ILE A 391 27.88 1.66 -15.33
C ILE A 391 28.43 2.95 -14.74
N GLU A 392 28.36 4.02 -15.53
CA GLU A 392 28.70 5.35 -15.08
C GLU A 392 27.66 5.84 -14.05
N LEU A 393 28.14 6.43 -12.95
CA LEU A 393 27.32 6.90 -11.85
C LEU A 393 26.23 7.89 -12.30
N ALA A 394 26.54 8.78 -13.25
CA ALA A 394 25.59 9.76 -13.79
C ALA A 394 24.42 9.09 -14.56
N ILE A 395 24.71 8.00 -15.29
CA ILE A 395 23.69 7.25 -16.03
C ILE A 395 22.82 6.46 -15.06
N ALA A 396 23.43 5.83 -14.05
CA ALA A 396 22.71 5.10 -13.01
C ALA A 396 21.77 6.04 -12.23
N PHE A 397 22.24 7.25 -11.89
CA PHE A 397 21.40 8.24 -11.20
C PHE A 397 20.18 8.65 -12.04
N LYS A 398 20.35 8.92 -13.35
CA LYS A 398 19.22 9.24 -14.25
C LYS A 398 18.18 8.11 -14.28
N ARG A 399 18.64 6.85 -14.32
CA ARG A 399 17.75 5.66 -14.27
C ARG A 399 17.03 5.57 -12.92
N TYR A 400 17.75 5.83 -11.83
CA TYR A 400 17.18 5.84 -10.47
C TYR A 400 16.09 6.89 -10.35
N ALA A 401 16.36 8.14 -10.76
CA ALA A 401 15.40 9.25 -10.69
C ALA A 401 14.12 8.94 -11.49
N LEU A 402 14.26 8.37 -12.70
CA LEU A 402 13.12 7.93 -13.51
C LEU A 402 12.28 6.87 -12.78
N LEU A 403 12.89 5.77 -12.35
CA LEU A 403 12.19 4.66 -11.71
C LEU A 403 11.53 5.09 -10.40
N ARG A 404 12.25 5.86 -9.59
CA ARG A 404 11.74 6.43 -8.33
C ARG A 404 10.52 7.31 -8.57
N THR A 405 10.50 8.08 -9.66
CA THR A 405 9.36 8.94 -10.01
C THR A 405 8.16 8.12 -10.48
N LEU A 406 8.36 7.15 -11.38
CA LEU A 406 7.32 6.28 -11.91
C LEU A 406 6.67 5.39 -10.82
N LEU A 407 7.45 4.97 -9.83
CA LEU A 407 6.99 4.10 -8.74
C LEU A 407 6.59 4.87 -7.48
N SER A 408 6.61 6.20 -7.50
CA SER A 408 6.37 7.03 -6.31
C SER A 408 4.97 6.83 -5.71
N THR A 409 3.93 6.74 -6.55
CA THR A 409 2.55 6.53 -6.09
C THR A 409 2.35 5.14 -5.49
N GLU A 410 2.98 4.13 -6.10
CA GLU A 410 2.86 2.73 -5.71
C GLU A 410 3.45 2.45 -4.33
N PHE A 411 4.57 3.11 -4.01
CA PHE A 411 5.24 2.95 -2.71
C PHE A 411 5.04 4.13 -1.78
N ALA A 412 4.04 4.97 -2.02
CA ALA A 412 3.72 6.15 -1.23
C ALA A 412 4.96 7.02 -0.92
N MET A 413 5.79 7.26 -1.94
CA MET A 413 6.91 8.20 -1.89
C MET A 413 6.44 9.58 -2.38
N PRO A 414 6.93 10.68 -1.81
CA PRO A 414 6.55 12.02 -2.27
C PRO A 414 7.03 12.24 -3.69
N LEU A 415 6.21 12.87 -4.54
CA LEU A 415 6.69 13.36 -5.83
C LEU A 415 7.64 14.53 -5.56
N ILE A 416 8.90 14.41 -6.00
CA ILE A 416 9.95 15.40 -5.73
C ILE A 416 10.37 15.99 -7.07
N GLU A 417 10.22 17.30 -7.22
CA GLU A 417 10.69 18.03 -8.41
C GLU A 417 12.17 18.44 -8.28
N ASP A 418 12.65 18.60 -7.05
CA ASP A 418 14.02 19.02 -6.75
C ASP A 418 15.01 17.84 -6.89
N GLU A 419 15.78 17.85 -7.98
CA GLU A 419 16.81 16.85 -8.28
C GLU A 419 17.85 16.72 -7.15
N SER A 420 18.11 17.78 -6.38
CA SER A 420 19.07 17.74 -5.27
C SER A 420 18.62 16.81 -4.14
N VAL A 421 17.31 16.76 -3.87
CA VAL A 421 16.75 15.89 -2.82
C VAL A 421 16.76 14.43 -3.29
N ILE A 422 16.46 14.16 -4.56
CA ILE A 422 16.58 12.82 -5.15
C ILE A 422 18.05 12.37 -5.13
N LYS A 423 18.99 13.28 -5.41
CA LYS A 423 20.42 13.01 -5.35
C LYS A 423 20.88 12.66 -3.93
N SER A 424 20.41 13.36 -2.91
CA SER A 424 20.70 13.01 -1.52
C SER A 424 20.16 11.63 -1.14
N GLU A 425 18.94 11.28 -1.57
CA GLU A 425 18.35 9.95 -1.34
C GLU A 425 19.13 8.84 -2.06
N TRP A 426 19.59 9.13 -3.27
CA TRP A 426 20.45 8.24 -4.05
C TRP A 426 21.80 8.00 -3.36
N GLU A 427 22.46 9.05 -2.89
CA GLU A 427 23.75 8.96 -2.19
C GLU A 427 23.63 8.19 -0.87
N GLU A 428 22.57 8.41 -0.09
CA GLU A 428 22.27 7.63 1.11
C GLU A 428 22.11 6.13 0.78
N THR A 429 21.36 5.82 -0.29
CA THR A 429 21.14 4.44 -0.74
C THR A 429 22.44 3.78 -1.21
N LEU A 430 23.28 4.50 -1.96
CA LEU A 430 24.58 4.00 -2.40
C LEU A 430 25.53 3.76 -1.23
N ASN A 431 25.57 4.68 -0.26
CA ASN A 431 26.39 4.53 0.95
C ASN A 431 25.97 3.29 1.73
N LEU A 432 24.66 3.05 1.87
CA LEU A 432 24.15 1.85 2.51
C LEU A 432 24.65 0.58 1.80
N LEU A 433 24.55 0.53 0.47
CA LEU A 433 25.00 -0.63 -0.32
C LEU A 433 26.53 -0.81 -0.30
N SER A 434 27.29 0.30 -0.31
CA SER A 434 28.76 0.28 -0.34
C SER A 434 29.35 -0.10 1.02
N ASN A 435 28.83 0.45 2.12
CA ASN A 435 29.27 0.14 3.49
C ASN A 435 29.13 -1.35 3.83
N ARG A 436 28.21 -2.05 3.15
CA ARG A 436 27.97 -3.48 3.31
C ARG A 436 28.69 -4.35 2.28
N ASN A 437 29.58 -3.76 1.46
CA ASN A 437 30.34 -4.41 0.40
C ASN A 437 29.48 -5.06 -0.71
N TYR A 438 28.24 -4.61 -0.92
CA TYR A 438 27.41 -5.11 -2.04
C TYR A 438 27.83 -4.48 -3.38
N ILE A 439 28.35 -3.26 -3.33
CA ILE A 439 28.92 -2.53 -4.48
C ILE A 439 30.31 -1.96 -4.14
N SER A 440 31.14 -1.75 -5.16
CA SER A 440 32.29 -0.84 -5.13
C SER A 440 32.08 0.30 -6.11
N ILE A 441 32.60 1.47 -5.73
CA ILE A 441 32.58 2.66 -6.58
C ILE A 441 34.03 2.97 -6.93
N ASP A 442 34.39 2.81 -8.19
CA ASP A 442 35.75 3.04 -8.69
C ASP A 442 35.89 4.52 -9.06
N ASN A 443 36.80 5.23 -8.39
CA ASN A 443 37.15 6.64 -8.65
C ASN A 443 35.94 7.59 -8.78
N ASN A 444 34.83 7.32 -8.07
CA ASN A 444 33.55 8.05 -8.20
C ASN A 444 32.96 8.09 -9.63
N THR A 445 33.39 7.19 -10.50
CA THR A 445 32.98 7.17 -11.92
C THR A 445 32.14 5.95 -12.24
N TYR A 446 32.56 4.76 -11.81
CA TYR A 446 31.89 3.51 -12.15
C TYR A 446 31.43 2.75 -10.90
N ILE A 447 30.27 2.10 -11.02
CA ILE A 447 29.73 1.21 -10.00
C ILE A 447 29.92 -0.23 -10.43
N GLN A 448 30.54 -1.04 -9.57
CA GLN A 448 30.73 -2.47 -9.74
C GLN A 448 29.97 -3.26 -8.68
N ARG A 449 29.27 -4.32 -9.10
CA ARG A 449 28.57 -5.26 -8.22
C ARG A 449 29.52 -6.29 -7.64
N LYS A 450 29.34 -6.62 -6.35
CA LYS A 450 30.08 -7.69 -5.67
C LYS A 450 29.19 -8.86 -5.24
N ASP A 451 28.03 -8.59 -4.64
CA ASP A 451 27.15 -9.65 -4.13
C ASP A 451 26.09 -10.05 -5.17
N THR A 452 26.14 -11.30 -5.61
CA THR A 452 25.18 -11.79 -6.61
C THR A 452 23.82 -12.12 -6.02
N LYS A 453 23.76 -12.61 -4.78
CA LYS A 453 22.54 -13.09 -4.14
C LYS A 453 21.64 -11.93 -3.72
N VAL A 454 22.20 -10.89 -3.09
CA VAL A 454 21.46 -9.68 -2.70
C VAL A 454 20.86 -8.98 -3.91
N PHE A 455 21.67 -8.80 -4.95
CA PHE A 455 21.19 -8.20 -6.20
C PHE A 455 20.08 -9.04 -6.85
N SER A 456 20.16 -10.38 -6.83
CA SER A 456 19.10 -11.23 -7.36
C SER A 456 17.76 -10.97 -6.65
N LEU A 457 17.78 -10.98 -5.32
CA LEU A 457 16.60 -10.72 -4.49
C LEU A 457 16.03 -9.32 -4.72
N LEU A 458 16.85 -8.28 -4.63
CA LEU A 458 16.44 -6.88 -4.82
C LEU A 458 15.89 -6.63 -6.22
N TYR A 459 16.46 -7.31 -7.22
CA TYR A 459 16.04 -7.20 -8.59
C TYR A 459 14.67 -7.86 -8.79
N ASN A 460 14.49 -9.11 -8.36
CA ASN A 460 13.24 -9.86 -8.54
C ASN A 460 12.07 -9.24 -7.80
N VAL A 461 12.30 -8.63 -6.63
CA VAL A 461 11.21 -8.04 -5.82
C VAL A 461 10.55 -6.84 -6.51
N ILE A 462 11.27 -6.10 -7.35
CA ILE A 462 10.77 -4.89 -8.00
C ILE A 462 10.25 -5.11 -9.43
N LEU A 463 10.65 -6.22 -10.08
CA LEU A 463 10.24 -6.55 -11.45
C LEU A 463 8.74 -6.44 -11.75
N PRO A 464 7.81 -7.00 -10.95
CA PRO A 464 6.38 -6.93 -11.28
C PRO A 464 5.87 -5.49 -11.39
N PHE A 465 6.44 -4.57 -10.61
CA PHE A 465 6.06 -3.17 -10.62
C PHE A 465 6.54 -2.47 -11.89
N ILE A 466 7.80 -2.72 -12.28
CA ILE A 466 8.38 -2.17 -13.51
C ILE A 466 7.65 -2.73 -14.73
N ASP A 467 7.29 -4.01 -14.70
CA ASP A 467 6.57 -4.67 -15.79
C ASP A 467 5.18 -4.08 -16.00
N THR A 468 4.41 -3.88 -14.94
CA THR A 468 3.09 -3.27 -15.07
C THR A 468 3.21 -1.82 -15.54
N VAL A 469 4.19 -1.05 -15.07
CA VAL A 469 4.43 0.32 -15.58
C VAL A 469 4.71 0.29 -17.08
N TYR A 470 5.61 -0.58 -17.52
CA TYR A 470 5.98 -0.72 -18.93
C TYR A 470 4.78 -1.12 -19.80
N VAL A 471 4.05 -2.17 -19.41
CA VAL A 471 2.90 -2.67 -20.19
C VAL A 471 1.77 -1.64 -20.22
N THR A 472 1.51 -0.93 -19.12
CA THR A 472 0.52 0.16 -19.08
C THR A 472 0.92 1.29 -20.03
N CYS A 473 2.19 1.72 -20.02
CA CYS A 473 2.70 2.74 -20.93
C CYS A 473 2.61 2.28 -22.39
N LEU A 474 2.88 1.01 -22.66
CA LEU A 474 2.79 0.43 -24.01
C LEU A 474 1.35 0.45 -24.52
N VAL A 475 0.38 0.04 -23.70
CA VAL A 475 -1.06 0.07 -24.05
C VAL A 475 -1.53 1.49 -24.33
N LEU A 476 -1.10 2.47 -23.54
CA LEU A 476 -1.44 3.88 -23.77
C LEU A 476 -0.79 4.44 -25.03
N PHE A 477 0.45 4.04 -25.34
CA PHE A 477 1.17 4.46 -26.53
C PHE A 477 0.56 3.87 -27.82
N GLU A 478 0.23 2.59 -27.79
CA GLU A 478 -0.40 1.85 -28.90
C GLU A 478 -1.91 2.10 -29.01
N TRP A 479 -2.46 3.01 -28.19
CA TRP A 479 -3.91 3.26 -28.18
C TRP A 479 -4.41 3.78 -29.52
N ASP A 480 -5.39 3.07 -30.08
CA ASP A 480 -5.98 3.34 -31.38
C ASP A 480 -6.98 4.50 -31.30
N GLU A 481 -6.50 5.70 -31.60
CA GLU A 481 -7.30 6.93 -31.62
C GLU A 481 -8.43 6.87 -32.67
N SER A 482 -8.32 6.02 -33.69
CA SER A 482 -9.36 5.90 -34.73
C SER A 482 -10.66 5.27 -34.21
N LYS A 483 -10.59 4.46 -33.14
CA LYS A 483 -11.76 3.83 -32.50
C LYS A 483 -12.39 4.70 -31.42
N SER A 484 -11.58 5.51 -30.74
CA SER A 484 -12.01 6.48 -29.74
C SER A 484 -10.92 7.52 -29.53
N ASN A 485 -11.26 8.79 -29.72
CA ASN A 485 -10.34 9.93 -29.49
C ASN A 485 -9.94 10.11 -28.01
N TYR A 486 -10.54 9.36 -27.10
CA TYR A 486 -10.34 9.51 -25.66
C TYR A 486 -10.19 8.16 -24.95
N ILE A 487 -9.43 8.21 -23.86
CA ILE A 487 -9.12 7.06 -23.03
C ILE A 487 -9.84 7.18 -21.69
N THR A 488 -10.40 6.07 -21.20
CA THR A 488 -10.96 5.99 -19.85
C THR A 488 -10.11 5.09 -18.98
N THR A 489 -10.01 5.39 -17.68
CA THR A 489 -9.27 4.54 -16.71
C THR A 489 -9.72 3.08 -16.79
N GLN A 490 -11.03 2.85 -16.88
CA GLN A 490 -11.61 1.51 -16.98
C GLN A 490 -11.14 0.76 -18.22
N ALA A 491 -11.06 1.43 -19.37
CA ALA A 491 -10.61 0.79 -20.61
C ALA A 491 -9.12 0.44 -20.55
N VAL A 492 -8.29 1.31 -19.95
CA VAL A 492 -6.86 1.02 -19.74
C VAL A 492 -6.66 -0.15 -18.78
N LEU A 493 -7.44 -0.21 -17.69
CA LEU A 493 -7.39 -1.33 -16.73
C LEU A 493 -7.66 -2.67 -17.43
N VAL A 494 -8.73 -2.73 -18.24
CA VAL A 494 -9.11 -3.94 -18.96
C VAL A 494 -8.04 -4.33 -19.99
N GLU A 495 -7.61 -3.41 -20.85
CA GLU A 495 -6.67 -3.75 -21.93
C GLU A 495 -5.27 -4.06 -21.39
N THR A 496 -4.81 -3.34 -20.35
CA THR A 496 -3.53 -3.63 -19.70
C THR A 496 -3.54 -5.01 -19.03
N GLN A 497 -4.58 -5.32 -18.25
CA GLN A 497 -4.67 -6.62 -17.58
C GLN A 497 -4.73 -7.78 -18.59
N LYS A 498 -5.45 -7.59 -19.71
CA LYS A 498 -5.49 -8.54 -20.83
C LYS A 498 -4.11 -8.75 -21.46
N ARG A 499 -3.39 -7.67 -21.78
CA ARG A 499 -2.03 -7.72 -22.35
C ARG A 499 -1.05 -8.45 -21.43
N ILE A 500 -1.18 -8.25 -20.12
CA ILE A 500 -0.37 -8.93 -19.11
C ILE A 500 -0.73 -10.42 -19.05
N GLU A 501 -2.01 -10.80 -19.12
CA GLU A 501 -2.41 -12.21 -19.16
C GLU A 501 -1.86 -12.92 -20.42
N GLU A 502 -1.99 -12.31 -21.59
CA GLU A 502 -1.43 -12.82 -22.85
C GLU A 502 0.09 -13.02 -22.71
N ALA A 503 0.79 -12.01 -22.18
CA ALA A 503 2.23 -12.08 -21.96
C ALA A 503 2.64 -13.17 -20.95
N PHE A 504 1.86 -13.34 -19.88
CA PHE A 504 2.06 -14.38 -18.87
C PHE A 504 1.90 -15.79 -19.45
N LEU A 505 0.85 -16.03 -20.24
CA LEU A 505 0.55 -17.34 -20.82
C LEU A 505 1.53 -17.72 -21.95
N GLU A 506 1.99 -16.73 -22.71
CA GLU A 506 2.95 -16.93 -23.81
C GLU A 506 4.41 -16.90 -23.35
N GLY A 507 4.69 -16.55 -22.09
CA GLY A 507 6.06 -16.45 -21.57
C GLY A 507 6.86 -15.30 -22.20
N ARG A 508 6.21 -14.18 -22.54
CA ARG A 508 6.90 -12.99 -23.08
C ARG A 508 7.80 -12.34 -22.04
N GLU A 509 8.70 -11.46 -22.46
CA GLU A 509 9.69 -10.82 -21.58
C GLU A 509 9.08 -9.98 -20.45
N TRP A 510 7.95 -9.32 -20.68
CA TRP A 510 7.32 -8.37 -19.74
C TRP A 510 6.01 -8.93 -19.21
N GLY A 511 5.76 -8.82 -17.90
CA GLY A 511 4.48 -9.22 -17.30
C GLY A 511 4.39 -10.70 -16.93
N GLN A 512 5.53 -11.38 -16.76
CA GLN A 512 5.59 -12.80 -16.41
C GLN A 512 5.16 -13.08 -14.96
N HIS A 513 5.32 -12.11 -14.07
CA HIS A 513 4.99 -12.30 -12.66
C HIS A 513 3.48 -12.10 -12.45
N PRO A 514 2.73 -13.04 -11.83
CA PRO A 514 1.28 -12.92 -11.66
C PRO A 514 0.82 -11.68 -10.90
N TYR A 515 1.64 -11.14 -10.01
CA TYR A 515 1.37 -9.86 -9.33
C TYR A 515 1.17 -8.68 -10.31
N SER A 516 1.72 -8.75 -11.52
CA SER A 516 1.56 -7.73 -12.55
C SER A 516 0.10 -7.58 -13.02
N LEU A 517 -0.73 -8.63 -12.83
CA LEU A 517 -2.17 -8.63 -13.14
C LEU A 517 -3.01 -7.79 -12.17
N SER A 518 -2.40 -7.24 -11.12
CA SER A 518 -3.08 -6.44 -10.11
C SER A 518 -3.67 -5.16 -10.72
N LEU A 519 -5.00 -5.01 -10.62
CA LEU A 519 -5.68 -3.79 -11.01
C LEU A 519 -5.29 -2.59 -10.16
N ASP A 520 -4.96 -2.81 -8.89
CA ASP A 520 -4.48 -1.73 -8.01
C ASP A 520 -3.17 -1.16 -8.55
N LEU A 521 -2.22 -2.02 -8.96
CA LEU A 521 -0.93 -1.60 -9.53
C LEU A 521 -1.09 -0.87 -10.89
N ILE A 522 -2.00 -1.33 -11.74
CA ILE A 522 -2.31 -0.63 -12.99
C ILE A 522 -2.94 0.74 -12.66
N ASN A 523 -3.84 0.80 -11.68
CA ASN A 523 -4.52 2.03 -11.29
C ASN A 523 -3.57 3.06 -10.64
N THR A 524 -2.63 2.63 -9.80
CA THR A 524 -1.60 3.51 -9.22
C THR A 524 -0.63 4.02 -10.29
N THR A 525 -0.34 3.22 -11.32
CA THR A 525 0.43 3.64 -12.50
C THR A 525 -0.33 4.72 -13.29
N ILE A 526 -1.62 4.50 -13.59
CA ILE A 526 -2.45 5.51 -14.27
C ILE A 526 -2.49 6.81 -13.45
N TYR A 527 -2.69 6.71 -12.13
CA TYR A 527 -2.68 7.87 -11.24
C TYR A 527 -1.34 8.61 -11.27
N ASN A 528 -0.21 7.89 -11.30
CA ASN A 528 1.12 8.48 -11.43
C ASN A 528 1.28 9.27 -12.74
N LEU A 529 0.89 8.67 -13.87
CA LEU A 529 0.95 9.33 -15.18
C LEU A 529 0.06 10.58 -15.24
N LEU A 530 -1.09 10.56 -14.55
CA LEU A 530 -1.94 11.75 -14.39
C LEU A 530 -1.26 12.84 -13.56
N THR A 531 -0.64 12.49 -12.44
CA THR A 531 0.05 13.47 -11.58
C THR A 531 1.27 14.10 -12.27
N GLN A 532 1.91 13.39 -13.19
CA GLN A 532 3.02 13.90 -13.99
C GLN A 532 2.58 14.68 -15.25
N GLY A 533 1.27 14.73 -15.54
CA GLY A 533 0.74 15.40 -16.72
C GLY A 533 0.94 14.65 -18.05
N ILE A 534 1.40 13.40 -18.02
CA ILE A 534 1.52 12.53 -19.20
C ILE A 534 0.14 12.13 -19.72
N LEU A 535 -0.80 11.92 -18.80
CA LEU A 535 -2.22 11.80 -19.09
C LEU A 535 -2.90 13.13 -18.79
N VAL A 536 -3.53 13.73 -19.80
CA VAL A 536 -4.17 15.05 -19.69
C VAL A 536 -5.70 14.88 -19.63
N PRO A 537 -6.38 15.40 -18.60
CA PRO A 537 -7.85 15.35 -18.51
C PRO A 537 -8.53 16.05 -19.69
N TYR A 538 -9.58 15.43 -20.24
CA TYR A 538 -10.32 15.94 -21.40
C TYR A 538 -11.82 16.09 -21.08
N GLU A 539 -12.37 17.30 -21.21
CA GLU A 539 -13.79 17.78 -21.16
C GLU A 539 -14.78 17.14 -20.15
N LYS A 540 -14.86 15.81 -20.04
CA LYS A 540 -15.69 15.04 -19.11
C LYS A 540 -14.85 14.39 -18.01
N ARG A 541 -15.49 14.10 -16.88
CA ARG A 541 -14.85 13.30 -15.80
C ARG A 541 -14.40 11.94 -16.33
N ASN A 542 -13.15 11.57 -16.04
CA ASN A 542 -12.51 10.28 -16.35
C ASN A 542 -12.19 10.01 -17.83
N MET A 543 -12.07 11.05 -18.64
CA MET A 543 -11.58 10.96 -20.02
C MET A 543 -10.22 11.65 -20.13
N TYR A 544 -9.29 11.03 -20.84
CA TYR A 544 -7.90 11.50 -20.94
C TYR A 544 -7.37 11.46 -22.37
N GLN A 545 -6.45 12.38 -22.66
CA GLN A 545 -5.55 12.36 -23.80
C GLN A 545 -4.14 11.99 -23.33
N VAL A 546 -3.31 11.53 -24.25
CA VAL A 546 -1.99 10.97 -23.95
C VAL A 546 -0.90 11.80 -24.62
N ASP A 547 0.12 12.20 -23.87
CA ASP A 547 1.36 12.69 -24.45
C ASP A 547 2.20 11.50 -24.97
N LYS A 548 2.04 11.20 -26.26
CA LYS A 548 2.76 10.10 -26.93
C LYS A 548 4.27 10.33 -27.00
N ILE A 549 4.75 11.58 -26.99
CA ILE A 549 6.18 11.89 -27.05
C ILE A 549 6.83 11.51 -25.72
N GLN A 550 6.25 11.94 -24.61
CA GLN A 550 6.75 11.58 -23.28
C GLN A 550 6.67 10.07 -23.02
N LEU A 551 5.59 9.41 -23.43
CA LEU A 551 5.51 7.95 -23.31
C LEU A 551 6.57 7.22 -24.13
N ALA A 552 6.86 7.67 -25.36
CA ALA A 552 7.91 7.09 -26.17
C ALA A 552 9.29 7.18 -25.49
N LEU A 553 9.59 8.32 -24.85
CA LEU A 553 10.82 8.51 -24.07
C LEU A 553 10.88 7.56 -22.86
N ILE A 554 9.79 7.44 -22.10
CA ILE A 554 9.70 6.53 -20.95
C ILE A 554 9.89 5.07 -21.40
N LEU A 555 9.20 4.65 -22.46
CA LEU A 555 9.31 3.30 -23.00
C LEU A 555 10.73 2.97 -23.47
N ALA A 556 11.40 3.92 -24.15
CA ALA A 556 12.79 3.77 -24.57
C ALA A 556 13.73 3.62 -23.36
N GLN A 557 13.54 4.44 -22.32
CA GLN A 557 14.35 4.38 -21.10
C GLN A 557 14.14 3.07 -20.34
N LEU A 558 12.89 2.59 -20.20
CA LEU A 558 12.57 1.33 -19.54
C LEU A 558 13.16 0.13 -20.27
N LYS A 559 13.11 0.10 -21.62
CA LYS A 559 13.77 -0.94 -22.43
C LYS A 559 15.29 -0.96 -22.23
N ASN A 560 15.90 0.20 -22.01
CA ASN A 560 17.35 0.33 -21.85
C ASN A 560 17.88 -0.08 -20.46
N LEU A 561 17.01 -0.44 -19.51
CA LEU A 561 17.42 -0.87 -18.16
C LEU A 561 18.21 -2.19 -18.14
N SER A 562 18.30 -2.93 -19.26
CA SER A 562 19.05 -4.20 -19.37
C SER A 562 18.61 -5.21 -18.31
N LEU A 563 17.29 -5.45 -18.27
CA LEU A 563 16.66 -6.16 -17.19
C LEU A 563 16.98 -7.68 -17.21
N LYS A 564 17.60 -8.25 -16.16
CA LYS A 564 17.85 -9.70 -16.06
C LYS A 564 16.60 -10.43 -15.57
N ARG A 565 15.87 -11.05 -16.49
CA ARG A 565 14.67 -11.79 -16.13
C ARG A 565 15.02 -13.13 -15.44
N PRO A 566 14.24 -13.54 -14.43
CA PRO A 566 14.37 -14.87 -13.85
C PRO A 566 14.09 -15.95 -14.90
N LEU A 567 14.73 -17.10 -14.76
CA LEU A 567 14.51 -18.24 -15.68
C LEU A 567 13.21 -18.98 -15.35
N GLY A 568 12.80 -18.95 -14.09
CA GLY A 568 11.60 -19.61 -13.61
C GLY A 568 10.33 -18.85 -13.94
N LEU A 569 9.33 -19.59 -14.44
CA LEU A 569 8.00 -19.07 -14.71
C LEU A 569 6.99 -19.70 -13.74
N TYR A 570 6.26 -18.86 -13.01
CA TYR A 570 5.15 -19.31 -12.14
C TYR A 570 4.10 -20.12 -12.90
N LEU A 571 4.00 -19.93 -14.23
CA LEU A 571 3.13 -20.71 -15.10
C LEU A 571 3.36 -22.23 -14.98
N TYR A 572 4.57 -22.66 -14.65
CA TYR A 572 4.98 -24.06 -14.51
C TYR A 572 5.17 -24.49 -13.04
N MET A 573 4.83 -23.62 -12.08
CA MET A 573 4.95 -23.96 -10.66
C MET A 573 4.00 -25.10 -10.28
N ALA A 574 4.55 -26.12 -9.62
CA ALA A 574 3.79 -27.25 -9.11
C ALA A 574 3.08 -26.88 -7.79
N LEU A 575 1.78 -26.62 -7.87
CA LEU A 575 0.92 -26.35 -6.72
C LEU A 575 0.44 -27.65 -6.04
N LEU A 576 0.29 -27.62 -4.72
CA LEU A 576 -0.42 -28.68 -4.00
C LEU A 576 -1.93 -28.58 -4.26
N PRO A 577 -2.60 -29.66 -4.67
CA PRO A 577 -4.02 -29.62 -5.00
C PRO A 577 -4.88 -29.37 -3.76
N ILE A 578 -6.08 -28.82 -3.98
CA ILE A 578 -7.09 -28.68 -2.93
C ILE A 578 -7.58 -30.08 -2.56
N LEU A 579 -7.24 -30.55 -1.36
CA LEU A 579 -7.83 -31.77 -0.81
C LEU A 579 -9.36 -31.56 -0.67
N PRO A 580 -10.20 -32.47 -1.18
CA PRO A 580 -11.63 -32.40 -0.91
C PRO A 580 -11.85 -32.47 0.61
N PRO A 581 -12.84 -31.75 1.17
CA PRO A 581 -13.14 -31.85 2.59
C PRO A 581 -13.42 -33.32 2.93
N PRO A 582 -12.94 -33.82 4.09
CA PRO A 582 -13.20 -35.19 4.49
C PRO A 582 -14.72 -35.45 4.48
N LEU A 583 -15.11 -36.58 3.91
CA LEU A 583 -16.51 -37.02 3.73
C LEU A 583 -17.33 -37.06 5.05
N SER A 584 -16.69 -36.92 6.21
CA SER A 584 -17.33 -36.90 7.52
C SER A 584 -18.00 -35.58 7.91
N ALA A 585 -17.89 -34.50 7.13
CA ALA A 585 -18.53 -33.21 7.43
C ALA A 585 -19.88 -32.99 6.70
N LYS A 586 -20.59 -34.08 6.38
CA LYS A 586 -22.01 -34.06 5.98
C LYS A 586 -22.81 -34.95 6.94
N LEU A 587 -22.95 -34.50 8.19
CA LEU A 587 -24.03 -34.89 9.08
C LEU A 587 -24.52 -33.65 9.82
#